data_AF-A0A941MJL9-F1
#
_entry.id   AF-A0A941MJL9-F1
#
_cell.length_a   1.000
_cell.length_b   1.000
_cell.length_c   1.000
_cell.angle_alpha   90.00
_cell.angle_beta   90.00
_cell.angle_gamma   90.00
#
_symmetry.space_group_name_H-M   'P 1'
#
loop_
_entity.id
_entity.type
_entity.pdbx_description
1 polymer ?
#
loop_
_entity_poly.entity_id
_entity_poly.type
_entity_poly.pdbx_seq_one_letter_code
_entity_poly.pdbx_strand_id
1 'polypeptide(L)'
;MESALPHLRSPAAAALIPFLNPGVMLVPVPRSAPLADGALWPAKVIADILAAGGFGGAVLPCIERSSAVRKSSSSPAKERPSVAEHYESLAVPPRLIRPAQITLVDDVLTQGRTVFACAMRLAEAFPDAQIRCFAMVRTQGFVENIEQIIEPCTGVVHFYENSGKTFREP
;
A
#
# COMPACT_ATOMS: atom_id res chain seq x y z
N MET A 1 -16.02 -5.59 -5.08
CA MET A 1 -15.02 -4.50 -4.97
C MET A 1 -15.53 -3.21 -5.60
N GLU A 2 -16.19 -3.25 -6.77
CA GLU A 2 -16.96 -2.10 -7.30
C GLU A 2 -17.99 -1.54 -6.29
N SER A 3 -18.55 -2.41 -5.45
CA SER A 3 -19.42 -2.04 -4.33
C SER A 3 -18.80 -1.08 -3.30
N ALA A 4 -17.47 -0.90 -3.29
CA ALA A 4 -16.78 0.02 -2.37
C ALA A 4 -16.74 1.47 -2.88
N LEU A 5 -16.81 1.69 -4.21
CA LEU A 5 -16.69 3.01 -4.82
C LEU A 5 -17.74 4.02 -4.33
N PRO A 6 -19.03 3.66 -4.12
CA PRO A 6 -20.01 4.58 -3.55
C PRO A 6 -19.62 5.10 -2.16
N HIS A 7 -18.98 4.26 -1.34
CA HIS A 7 -18.56 4.64 0.01
C HIS A 7 -17.41 5.64 -0.02
N LEU A 8 -16.52 5.58 -1.01
CA LEU A 8 -15.45 6.57 -1.22
C LEU A 8 -15.97 7.95 -1.65
N ARG A 9 -17.21 8.03 -2.15
CA ARG A 9 -17.87 9.30 -2.47
C ARG A 9 -18.66 9.88 -1.30
N SER A 10 -18.81 9.12 -0.22
CA SER A 10 -19.57 9.58 0.96
C SER A 10 -18.76 10.63 1.75
N PRO A 11 -19.43 11.54 2.48
CA PRO A 11 -18.75 12.48 3.37
C PRO A 11 -17.83 11.82 4.40
N ALA A 12 -18.15 10.59 4.83
CA ALA A 12 -17.32 9.82 5.76
C ALA A 12 -15.94 9.48 5.19
N ALA A 13 -15.78 9.48 3.86
CA ALA A 13 -14.52 9.24 3.18
C ALA A 13 -13.73 10.53 2.85
N ALA A 14 -14.18 11.71 3.32
CA ALA A 14 -13.50 12.98 3.02
C ALA A 14 -12.02 12.99 3.43
N ALA A 15 -11.66 12.30 4.51
CA ALA A 15 -10.28 12.15 4.96
C ALA A 15 -9.37 11.44 3.93
N LEU A 16 -9.93 10.69 2.98
CA LEU A 16 -9.19 9.98 1.94
C LEU A 16 -8.90 10.83 0.70
N ILE A 17 -9.49 12.01 0.56
CA ILE A 17 -9.31 12.88 -0.62
C ILE A 17 -7.82 13.16 -0.92
N PRO A 18 -6.96 13.51 0.06
CA PRO A 18 -5.54 13.73 -0.21
C PRO A 18 -4.79 12.49 -0.74
N PHE A 19 -5.33 11.29 -0.51
CA PHE A 19 -4.74 10.01 -0.90
C PHE A 19 -5.24 9.54 -2.27
N LEU A 20 -6.42 9.98 -2.72
CA LEU A 20 -7.09 9.43 -3.91
C LEU A 20 -7.54 10.53 -4.89
N ASN A 21 -7.01 11.74 -4.78
CA ASN A 21 -7.35 12.83 -5.70
C ASN A 21 -6.86 12.52 -7.14
N PRO A 22 -7.49 13.07 -8.20
CA PRO A 22 -7.11 12.78 -9.58
C PRO A 22 -5.66 13.13 -9.97
N GLY A 23 -4.94 13.92 -9.15
CA GLY A 23 -3.53 14.26 -9.36
C GLY A 23 -2.54 13.21 -8.83
N VAL A 24 -3.00 12.16 -8.13
CA VAL A 24 -2.10 11.11 -7.62
C VAL A 24 -1.89 9.98 -8.62
N MET A 25 -0.66 9.46 -8.67
CA MET A 25 -0.35 8.20 -9.34
C MET A 25 -0.57 7.04 -8.37
N LEU A 26 -1.41 6.07 -8.74
CA LEU A 26 -1.65 4.87 -7.95
C LEU A 26 -0.56 3.83 -8.25
N VAL A 27 0.19 3.43 -7.24
CA VAL A 27 1.23 2.40 -7.37
C VAL A 27 0.80 1.17 -6.56
N PRO A 28 0.45 0.04 -7.20
CA PRO A 28 0.05 -1.14 -6.46
C PRO A 28 1.25 -1.76 -5.73
N VAL A 29 1.06 -2.12 -4.46
CA VAL A 29 2.05 -2.86 -3.67
C VAL A 29 2.21 -4.25 -4.26
N PRO A 30 3.45 -4.70 -4.56
CA PRO A 30 3.68 -6.00 -5.20
C PRO A 30 3.34 -7.15 -4.25
N ARG A 31 2.96 -8.29 -4.84
CA ARG A 31 2.72 -9.55 -4.11
C ARG A 31 3.97 -9.97 -3.34
N SER A 32 3.81 -10.84 -2.35
CA SER A 32 4.90 -11.36 -1.52
C SER A 32 5.91 -12.23 -2.27
N ALA A 33 5.57 -12.71 -3.46
CA ALA A 33 6.42 -13.50 -4.35
C ALA A 33 6.41 -12.88 -5.76
N PRO A 34 7.44 -13.13 -6.59
CA PRO A 34 7.41 -12.78 -8.01
C PRO A 34 6.12 -13.25 -8.67
N LEU A 35 5.59 -12.43 -9.59
CA LEU A 35 4.34 -12.75 -10.27
C LEU A 35 4.59 -13.88 -11.27
N ALA A 36 3.91 -15.00 -11.10
CA ALA A 36 3.72 -15.97 -12.17
C ALA A 36 2.68 -15.45 -13.16
N ASP A 37 2.78 -15.84 -14.43
CA ASP A 37 1.81 -15.45 -15.45
C ASP A 37 0.37 -15.85 -15.03
N GLY A 38 -0.56 -14.89 -15.15
CA GLY A 38 -1.97 -15.09 -14.78
C GLY A 38 -2.28 -15.08 -13.29
N ALA A 39 -1.29 -14.87 -12.41
CA ALA A 39 -1.53 -14.82 -10.97
C ALA A 39 -2.31 -13.54 -10.57
N LEU A 40 -3.25 -13.70 -9.63
CA LEU A 40 -4.00 -12.57 -9.09
C LEU A 40 -3.10 -11.61 -8.31
N TRP A 41 -3.19 -10.32 -8.64
CA TRP A 41 -2.55 -9.22 -7.93
C TRP A 41 -3.62 -8.28 -7.34
N PRO A 42 -4.15 -8.56 -6.13
CA PRO A 42 -5.29 -7.83 -5.57
C PRO A 42 -5.06 -6.32 -5.48
N ALA A 43 -3.91 -5.88 -4.99
CA ALA A 43 -3.54 -4.46 -4.93
C ALA A 43 -3.62 -3.76 -6.30
N LYS A 44 -3.21 -4.44 -7.39
CA LYS A 44 -3.35 -3.90 -8.75
C LYS A 44 -4.81 -3.86 -9.19
N VAL A 45 -5.59 -4.91 -8.93
CA VAL A 45 -7.03 -4.91 -9.23
C VAL A 45 -7.74 -3.76 -8.49
N ILE A 46 -7.38 -3.50 -7.23
CA ILE A 46 -7.91 -2.35 -6.46
C ILE A 46 -7.51 -1.04 -7.14
N ALA A 47 -6.23 -0.86 -7.48
CA ALA A 47 -5.76 0.36 -8.14
C ALA A 47 -6.48 0.60 -9.48
N ASP A 48 -6.65 -0.45 -10.30
CA ASP A 48 -7.36 -0.36 -11.58
C ASP A 48 -8.84 0.04 -11.39
N ILE A 49 -9.54 -0.55 -10.41
CA ILE A 49 -10.94 -0.19 -10.10
C ILE A 49 -11.05 1.24 -9.55
N LEU A 50 -10.11 1.67 -8.70
CA LEU A 50 -10.07 3.05 -8.21
C LEU A 50 -9.93 4.04 -9.37
N ALA A 51 -8.95 3.82 -10.25
CA ALA A 51 -8.71 4.67 -11.40
C ALA A 51 -9.92 4.71 -12.35
N ALA A 52 -10.52 3.55 -12.65
CA ALA A 52 -11.74 3.47 -13.46
C ALA A 52 -12.93 4.19 -12.79
N GLY A 53 -12.97 4.23 -11.45
CA GLY A 53 -13.93 4.97 -10.67
C GLY A 53 -13.65 6.48 -10.53
N GLY A 54 -12.57 6.99 -11.12
CA GLY A 54 -12.15 8.40 -11.04
C GLY A 54 -11.39 8.77 -9.75
N PHE A 55 -10.84 7.78 -9.05
CA PHE A 55 -9.97 7.96 -7.88
C PHE A 55 -8.52 7.72 -8.28
N GLY A 56 -7.64 8.69 -8.04
CA GLY A 56 -6.32 8.73 -8.66
C GLY A 56 -6.37 9.08 -10.16
N GLY A 57 -5.25 9.50 -10.71
CA GLY A 57 -5.13 9.88 -12.12
C GLY A 57 -4.81 8.73 -13.05
N ALA A 58 -3.91 7.83 -12.64
CA ALA A 58 -3.50 6.66 -13.40
C ALA A 58 -2.88 5.60 -12.48
N VAL A 59 -2.73 4.38 -12.99
CA VAL A 59 -2.04 3.27 -12.31
C VAL A 59 -0.65 3.08 -12.90
N LEU A 60 0.37 3.05 -12.05
CA LEU A 60 1.77 2.80 -12.42
C LEU A 60 2.34 1.62 -11.62
N PRO A 61 2.26 0.38 -12.15
CA PRO A 61 2.87 -0.80 -11.52
C PRO A 61 4.38 -0.79 -11.74
N CYS A 62 5.11 0.02 -10.95
CA CYS A 62 6.54 0.24 -11.14
C CYS A 62 7.46 -0.45 -10.13
N ILE A 63 6.89 -1.10 -9.11
CA ILE A 63 7.66 -1.83 -8.09
C ILE A 63 7.66 -3.32 -8.44
N GLU A 64 8.84 -3.88 -8.59
CA GLU A 64 9.06 -5.28 -8.91
C GLU A 64 9.71 -5.98 -7.72
N ARG A 65 9.37 -7.26 -7.54
CA ARG A 65 9.99 -8.10 -6.51
C ARG A 65 10.96 -9.06 -7.17
N SER A 66 12.25 -8.95 -6.84
CA SER A 66 13.34 -9.77 -7.37
C SER A 66 13.45 -11.14 -6.67
N SER A 67 13.02 -11.25 -5.41
CA SER A 67 13.07 -12.49 -4.63
C SER A 67 11.84 -12.66 -3.75
N ALA A 68 11.39 -13.90 -3.55
CA ALA A 68 10.23 -14.18 -2.71
C ALA A 68 10.51 -13.85 -1.24
N VAL A 69 9.54 -13.23 -0.56
CA VAL A 69 9.58 -12.98 0.88
C VAL A 69 8.42 -13.73 1.52
N ARG A 70 8.66 -14.32 2.69
CA ARG A 70 7.62 -15.05 3.43
C ARG A 70 6.42 -14.13 3.70
N LYS A 71 5.21 -14.70 3.67
CA LYS A 71 4.01 -13.92 4.00
C LYS A 71 3.93 -13.70 5.51
N SER A 72 3.79 -12.43 5.91
CA SER A 72 3.64 -12.05 7.32
C SER A 72 2.44 -12.70 8.02
N SER A 73 1.36 -13.01 7.28
CA SER A 73 0.17 -13.69 7.81
C SER A 73 0.41 -15.16 8.18
N SER A 74 1.36 -15.82 7.52
CA SER A 74 1.73 -17.22 7.79
C SER A 74 2.97 -17.38 8.67
N SER A 75 3.61 -16.27 9.08
CA SER A 75 4.83 -16.29 9.88
C SER A 75 4.55 -16.00 11.37
N PRO A 76 5.19 -16.75 12.29
CA PRO A 76 5.26 -16.37 13.71
C PRO A 76 5.76 -14.94 13.88
N ALA A 77 5.34 -14.23 14.93
CA ALA A 77 5.65 -12.81 15.11
C ALA A 77 7.16 -12.48 15.06
N LYS A 78 8.01 -13.39 15.56
CA LYS A 78 9.48 -13.27 15.54
C LYS A 78 10.12 -13.52 14.16
N GLU A 79 9.42 -14.23 13.28
CA GLU A 79 9.88 -14.61 11.93
C GLU A 79 9.18 -13.81 10.83
N ARG A 80 8.33 -12.84 11.19
CA ARG A 80 7.71 -11.94 10.22
C ARG A 80 8.80 -11.12 9.55
N PRO A 81 8.78 -10.98 8.22
CA PRO A 81 9.82 -10.25 7.53
C PRO A 81 9.96 -8.81 8.03
N SER A 82 11.18 -8.33 8.15
CA SER A 82 11.52 -6.95 8.48
C SER A 82 11.30 -6.02 7.29
N VAL A 83 11.36 -4.70 7.54
CA VAL A 83 11.37 -3.71 6.45
C VAL A 83 12.59 -3.91 5.54
N ALA A 84 13.76 -4.23 6.11
CA ALA A 84 14.99 -4.46 5.34
C ALA A 84 14.85 -5.65 4.38
N GLU A 85 14.35 -6.79 4.85
CA GLU A 85 14.12 -7.97 4.00
C GLU A 85 13.14 -7.67 2.86
N HIS A 86 12.08 -6.90 3.12
CA HIS A 86 11.21 -6.44 2.05
C HIS A 86 11.95 -5.49 1.09
N TYR A 87 12.68 -4.50 1.61
CA TYR A 87 13.39 -3.52 0.80
C TYR A 87 14.41 -4.15 -0.15
N GLU A 88 15.19 -5.11 0.34
CA GLU A 88 16.21 -5.83 -0.44
C GLU A 88 15.61 -6.63 -1.59
N SER A 89 14.42 -7.18 -1.39
CA SER A 89 13.69 -7.94 -2.42
C SER A 89 12.97 -7.07 -3.45
N LEU A 90 12.94 -5.74 -3.28
CA LEU A 90 12.18 -4.82 -4.12
C LEU A 90 13.10 -3.99 -5.01
N ALA A 91 12.64 -3.69 -6.21
CA ALA A 91 13.29 -2.80 -7.15
C ALA A 91 12.27 -1.89 -7.84
N VAL A 92 12.71 -0.69 -8.23
CA VAL A 92 11.95 0.22 -9.09
C VAL A 92 12.81 0.50 -10.31
N PRO A 93 12.58 -0.19 -11.45
CA PRO A 93 13.33 0.07 -12.67
C PRO A 93 13.16 1.53 -13.12
N PRO A 94 14.12 2.08 -13.88
CA PRO A 94 14.05 3.45 -14.39
C PRO A 94 12.73 3.74 -15.11
N ARG A 95 12.10 4.86 -14.79
CA ARG A 95 10.84 5.31 -15.41
C ARG A 95 11.01 6.71 -16.01
N LEU A 96 10.36 6.95 -17.15
CA LEU A 96 10.31 8.27 -17.78
C LEU A 96 9.29 9.19 -17.10
N ILE A 97 8.21 8.63 -16.58
CA ILE A 97 7.17 9.37 -15.88
C ILE A 97 7.67 9.73 -14.48
N ARG A 98 7.55 11.01 -14.10
CA ARG A 98 7.90 11.53 -12.77
C ARG A 98 6.66 12.10 -12.08
N PRO A 99 5.88 11.28 -11.36
CA PRO A 99 4.70 11.77 -10.66
C PRO A 99 5.11 12.64 -9.46
N ALA A 100 4.41 13.75 -9.24
CA ALA A 100 4.62 14.59 -8.06
C ALA A 100 3.94 14.05 -6.80
N GLN A 101 2.89 13.23 -6.97
CA GLN A 101 2.16 12.60 -5.87
C GLN A 101 1.96 11.11 -6.20
N ILE A 102 2.30 10.24 -5.27
CA ILE A 102 2.12 8.80 -5.37
C ILE A 102 1.30 8.30 -4.18
N THR A 103 0.31 7.45 -4.46
CA THR A 103 -0.36 6.65 -3.43
C THR A 103 -0.08 5.18 -3.68
N LEU A 104 0.61 4.55 -2.74
CA LEU A 104 0.74 3.10 -2.67
C LEU A 104 -0.62 2.49 -2.37
N VAL A 105 -1.07 1.54 -3.18
CA VAL A 105 -2.36 0.84 -3.01
C VAL A 105 -2.10 -0.58 -2.53
N ASP A 106 -2.71 -0.97 -1.42
CA ASP A 106 -2.65 -2.34 -0.88
C ASP A 106 -4.05 -2.88 -0.60
N ASP A 107 -4.19 -4.21 -0.52
CA ASP A 107 -5.45 -4.82 -0.11
C ASP A 107 -5.63 -4.80 1.41
N VAL A 108 -4.58 -5.15 2.16
CA VAL A 108 -4.62 -5.28 3.62
C VAL A 108 -3.40 -4.66 4.30
N LEU A 109 -3.62 -3.58 5.03
CA LEU A 109 -2.61 -3.00 5.91
C LEU A 109 -2.59 -3.70 7.28
N THR A 110 -1.57 -4.53 7.47
CA THR A 110 -1.24 -5.14 8.77
C THR A 110 -0.30 -4.22 9.57
N GLN A 111 0.96 -4.57 9.79
CA GLN A 111 1.91 -3.66 10.46
C GLN A 111 2.49 -2.59 9.53
N GLY A 112 2.31 -2.73 8.21
CA GLY A 112 2.79 -1.75 7.23
C GLY A 112 4.24 -1.94 6.76
N ARG A 113 4.94 -3.01 7.14
CA ARG A 113 6.35 -3.23 6.76
C ARG A 113 6.58 -3.28 5.25
N THR A 114 5.71 -3.99 4.52
CA THR A 114 5.81 -4.09 3.05
C THR A 114 5.55 -2.73 2.38
N VAL A 115 4.49 -2.03 2.81
CA VAL A 115 4.16 -0.68 2.31
C VAL A 115 5.30 0.29 2.59
N PHE A 116 5.89 0.24 3.79
CA PHE A 116 7.02 1.11 4.16
C PHE A 116 8.25 0.85 3.28
N ALA A 117 8.61 -0.43 3.07
CA ALA A 117 9.71 -0.78 2.17
C ALA A 117 9.46 -0.34 0.71
N CYS A 118 8.20 -0.42 0.24
CA CYS A 118 7.80 0.11 -1.06
C CYS A 118 7.96 1.64 -1.11
N ALA A 119 7.55 2.34 -0.05
CA ALA A 119 7.69 3.79 0.04
C ALA A 119 9.16 4.23 0.01
N MET A 120 10.05 3.50 0.70
CA MET A 120 11.50 3.75 0.64
C MET A 120 12.04 3.64 -0.80
N ARG A 121 11.69 2.56 -1.51
CA ARG A 121 12.11 2.38 -2.92
C ARG A 121 11.55 3.44 -3.86
N LEU A 122 10.32 3.88 -3.64
CA LEU A 122 9.73 4.97 -4.41
C LEU A 122 10.38 6.31 -4.08
N ALA A 123 10.76 6.58 -2.83
CA ALA A 123 11.44 7.80 -2.45
C ALA A 123 12.84 7.89 -3.09
N GLU A 124 13.52 6.77 -3.26
CA GLU A 124 14.78 6.70 -4.01
C GLU A 124 14.57 6.99 -5.51
N ALA A 125 13.54 6.41 -6.12
CA ALA A 125 13.26 6.56 -7.55
C ALA A 125 12.62 7.90 -7.92
N PHE A 126 11.87 8.50 -6.99
CA PHE A 126 11.07 9.72 -7.16
C PHE A 126 11.27 10.64 -5.95
N PRO A 127 12.47 11.26 -5.79
CA PRO A 127 12.84 11.99 -4.59
C PRO A 127 11.96 13.21 -4.29
N ASP A 128 11.35 13.79 -5.33
CA ASP A 128 10.49 14.96 -5.21
C ASP A 128 9.00 14.59 -5.02
N ALA A 129 8.66 13.30 -5.08
CA ALA A 129 7.28 12.86 -5.00
C ALA A 129 6.80 12.78 -3.55
N GLN A 130 5.60 13.29 -3.30
CA GLN A 130 4.89 13.02 -2.07
C GLN A 130 4.32 11.61 -2.09
N ILE A 131 4.76 10.75 -1.17
CA ILE A 131 4.33 9.35 -1.09
C ILE A 131 3.37 9.15 0.07
N ARG A 132 2.19 8.61 -0.23
CA ARG A 132 1.18 8.16 0.74
C ARG A 132 0.85 6.69 0.50
N CYS A 133 0.03 6.11 1.39
CA CYS A 133 -0.53 4.78 1.16
C CYS A 133 -2.04 4.77 1.43
N PHE A 134 -2.74 3.91 0.69
CA PHE A 134 -4.14 3.57 0.86
C PHE A 134 -4.24 2.04 0.91
N ALA A 135 -4.98 1.53 1.88
CA ALA A 135 -5.32 0.11 1.94
C ALA A 135 -6.82 -0.05 2.17
N MET A 136 -7.43 -1.00 1.46
CA MET A 136 -8.87 -1.23 1.57
C MET A 136 -9.27 -1.75 2.95
N VAL A 137 -8.41 -2.57 3.57
CA VAL A 137 -8.63 -3.15 4.90
C VAL A 137 -7.45 -2.84 5.81
N ARG A 138 -7.71 -2.54 7.09
CA ARG A 138 -6.69 -2.51 8.14
C ARG A 138 -7.01 -3.52 9.24
N THR A 139 -5.99 -4.15 9.83
CA THR A 139 -6.20 -4.90 11.08
C THR A 139 -6.30 -3.93 12.25
N GLN A 140 -7.26 -4.06 13.17
CA GLN A 140 -7.35 -3.18 14.35
C GLN A 140 -6.65 -3.75 15.61
N GLY A 141 -5.97 -4.89 15.48
CA GLY A 141 -5.38 -5.58 16.64
C GLY A 141 -6.43 -6.45 17.33
N PHE A 142 -6.27 -6.66 18.64
CA PHE A 142 -7.26 -7.36 19.46
C PHE A 142 -8.31 -6.36 19.94
N VAL A 143 -9.30 -6.08 19.09
CA VAL A 143 -10.51 -5.36 19.49
C VAL A 143 -11.60 -6.41 19.71
N GLU A 144 -12.28 -6.36 20.86
CA GLU A 144 -13.26 -7.38 21.24
C GLU A 144 -14.46 -7.40 20.29
N ASN A 145 -14.83 -6.25 19.71
CA ASN A 145 -15.91 -6.12 18.73
C ASN A 145 -15.58 -5.08 17.66
N ILE A 146 -15.95 -5.36 16.41
CA ILE A 146 -15.90 -4.39 15.31
C ILE A 146 -17.26 -3.70 15.24
N GLU A 147 -17.34 -2.45 15.69
CA GLU A 147 -18.60 -1.68 15.74
C GLU A 147 -19.04 -1.17 14.35
N GLN A 148 -18.09 -0.93 13.45
CA GLN A 148 -18.34 -0.42 12.11
C GLN A 148 -17.47 -1.14 11.07
N ILE A 149 -18.09 -1.59 9.98
CA ILE A 149 -17.38 -2.25 8.87
C ILE A 149 -16.71 -1.23 7.95
N ILE A 150 -17.28 -0.02 7.84
CA ILE A 150 -16.77 1.08 7.01
C ILE A 150 -16.38 2.23 7.92
N GLU A 151 -15.09 2.35 8.15
CA GLU A 151 -14.52 3.37 9.03
C GLU A 151 -13.21 3.88 8.42
N PRO A 152 -13.26 4.83 7.48
CA PRO A 152 -12.05 5.44 6.92
C PRO A 152 -11.20 6.07 8.03
N CYS A 153 -9.89 5.82 8.03
CA CYS A 153 -8.96 6.44 8.97
C CYS A 153 -7.68 6.88 8.24
N THR A 154 -6.97 7.83 8.83
CA THR A 154 -5.71 8.36 8.30
C THR A 154 -4.70 8.44 9.41
N GLY A 155 -3.53 7.86 9.22
CA GLY A 155 -2.50 7.80 10.24
C GLY A 155 -1.09 7.75 9.65
N VAL A 156 -0.10 7.56 10.51
CA VAL A 156 1.31 7.49 10.15
C VAL A 156 1.87 6.10 10.43
N VAL A 157 2.60 5.56 9.47
CA VAL A 157 3.42 4.36 9.68
C VAL A 157 4.83 4.81 10.04
N HIS A 158 5.23 4.60 11.29
CA HIS A 158 6.57 4.87 11.78
C HIS A 158 7.47 3.66 11.56
N PHE A 159 8.74 3.88 11.23
CA PHE A 159 9.77 2.85 11.10
C PHE A 159 10.84 3.03 12.17
N TYR A 160 11.17 1.95 12.88
CA TYR A 160 12.22 1.93 13.89
C TYR A 160 13.42 1.12 13.39
N GLU A 161 14.40 1.83 12.83
CA GLU A 161 15.61 1.26 12.21
C GLU A 161 16.27 0.19 13.08
N ASN A 162 16.50 0.48 14.37
CA ASN A 162 17.13 -0.44 15.32
C ASN A 162 16.44 -1.81 15.43
N SER A 163 15.14 -1.88 15.15
CA SER A 163 14.37 -3.12 15.28
C SER A 163 13.92 -3.72 13.95
N GLY A 164 14.04 -2.98 12.85
CA GLY A 164 13.47 -3.36 11.55
C GLY A 164 11.93 -3.41 11.51
N LYS A 165 11.24 -2.91 12.55
CA LYS A 165 9.79 -2.97 12.73
C LYS A 165 9.12 -1.64 12.42
N THR A 166 7.82 -1.72 12.14
CA THR A 166 6.95 -0.56 11.97
C THR A 166 5.87 -0.53 13.04
N PHE A 167 5.41 0.69 13.35
CA PHE A 167 4.25 0.96 14.19
C PHE A 167 3.28 1.88 13.44
N ARG A 168 1.98 1.71 13.68
CA ARG A 168 0.96 2.54 13.06
C ARG A 168 0.27 3.35 14.14
N GLU A 169 0.29 4.65 13.94
CA GLU A 169 -0.46 5.61 14.72
C GLU A 169 -1.67 6.04 13.88
N PRO A 170 -2.90 5.60 14.22
CA PRO A 170 -4.11 5.86 13.44
C PRO A 170 -4.60 7.30 13.54
#